data_AF-A7RZ95-F1
#
_entry.id   AF-A7RZ95-F1
#
_cell.length_a   1.000
_cell.length_b   1.000
_cell.length_c   1.000
_cell.angle_alpha   90.00
_cell.angle_beta   90.00
_cell.angle_gamma   90.00
#
_symmetry.space_group_name_H-M   'P 1'
#
loop_
_entity.id
_entity.type
_entity.pdbx_description
1 polymer ?
#
loop_
_entity_poly.entity_id
_entity_poly.type
_entity_poly.pdbx_seq_one_letter_code
_entity_poly.pdbx_strand_id
1 'polypeptide(L)' 'LRVEKRITTTYHHQCNCLCERQMRTVKTMLASHCEKDHRTWDIFLQADIFAYNTSLQASLRMTP' A
#
# COMPACT_ATOMS: atom_id res chain seq x y z
N LEU A 1 13.94 6.48 -20.47
CA LEU A 1 14.04 5.98 -19.08
C LEU A 1 14.70 4.60 -19.10
N ARG A 2 15.91 4.44 -18.54
CA ARG A 2 16.55 3.13 -18.37
C ARG A 2 16.05 2.52 -17.06
N VAL A 3 14.98 1.73 -17.13
CA VAL A 3 14.41 1.01 -15.98
C VAL A 3 14.67 -0.47 -16.18
N GLU A 4 15.39 -1.09 -15.25
CA GLU A 4 15.64 -2.53 -15.24
C GLU A 4 14.47 -3.25 -14.55
N LYS A 5 13.74 -4.09 -15.29
CA LYS A 5 12.61 -4.87 -14.74
C LYS A 5 13.15 -6.13 -14.06
N ARG A 6 13.01 -6.20 -12.74
CA ARG A 6 13.32 -7.41 -11.96
C ARG A 6 12.03 -8.20 -11.73
N ILE A 7 12.06 -9.49 -12.06
CA ILE A 7 10.91 -10.40 -11.92
C ILE A 7 11.29 -11.44 -10.87
N THR A 8 10.40 -11.65 -9.89
CA THR A 8 10.54 -12.69 -8.88
C THR A 8 9.95 -14.01 -9.37
N THR A 9 10.41 -15.12 -8.83
CA THR A 9 9.85 -16.44 -9.15
C THR A 9 8.35 -16.50 -8.85
N THR A 10 7.60 -17.23 -9.67
CA THR A 10 6.15 -17.41 -9.48
C THR A 10 5.83 -17.98 -8.10
N TYR A 11 4.77 -17.49 -7.47
CA TYR A 11 4.33 -17.86 -6.10
C TYR A 11 5.32 -17.54 -4.96
N HIS A 12 6.37 -16.79 -5.24
CA HIS A 12 7.38 -16.42 -4.25
C HIS A 12 7.15 -15.01 -3.69
N HIS A 13 6.17 -14.93 -2.78
CA HIS A 13 5.72 -13.71 -2.08
C HIS A 13 6.83 -13.05 -1.21
N GLN A 14 7.75 -13.85 -0.67
CA GLN A 14 8.82 -13.34 0.20
C GLN A 14 9.77 -12.35 -0.49
N CYS A 15 10.00 -12.46 -1.80
CA CYS A 15 10.92 -11.56 -2.51
C CYS A 15 10.40 -10.12 -2.66
N ASN A 16 9.13 -9.84 -2.36
CA ASN A 16 8.57 -8.48 -2.41
C ASN A 16 7.96 -8.04 -1.08
N CYS A 17 8.58 -8.47 0.03
CA CYS A 17 8.08 -8.25 1.39
C CYS A 17 7.77 -6.77 1.73
N LEU A 18 8.55 -5.82 1.21
CA LEU A 18 8.30 -4.39 1.44
C LEU A 18 6.99 -3.91 0.77
N CYS A 19 6.78 -4.27 -0.50
CA CYS A 19 5.53 -3.98 -1.20
C CYS A 19 4.34 -4.69 -0.53
N GLU A 20 4.51 -5.93 -0.09
CA GLU A 20 3.45 -6.66 0.60
C GLU A 20 3.05 -6.03 1.94
N ARG A 21 4.01 -5.51 2.71
CA ARG A 21 3.74 -4.77 3.94
C ARG A 21 3.01 -3.46 3.66
N GLN A 22 3.44 -2.70 2.66
CA GLN A 22 2.77 -1.48 2.24
C GLN A 22 1.34 -1.74 1.78
N MET A 23 1.15 -2.74 0.91
CA MET A 23 -0.15 -3.12 0.38
C MET A 23 -1.09 -3.63 1.48
N ARG A 24 -0.57 -4.28 2.53
CA ARG A 24 -1.37 -4.68 3.70
C ARG A 24 -1.94 -3.46 4.43
N THR A 25 -1.11 -2.44 4.69
CA THR A 25 -1.57 -1.20 5.36
C THR A 25 -2.61 -0.46 4.52
N VAL A 26 -2.37 -0.31 3.22
CA VAL A 26 -3.32 0.34 2.31
C VAL A 26 -4.65 -0.42 2.25
N LYS A 27 -4.61 -1.76 2.19
CA LYS A 27 -5.82 -2.59 2.25
C LYS A 27 -6.60 -2.41 3.55
N THR A 28 -5.91 -2.28 4.69
CA THR A 28 -6.57 -2.02 5.98
C THR A 28 -7.26 -0.64 6.00
N MET A 29 -6.62 0.40 5.46
CA MET A 29 -7.20 1.74 5.35
C MET A 29 -8.43 1.75 4.43
N LEU A 30 -8.32 1.14 3.26
CA LEU A 30 -9.44 0.98 2.32
C LEU A 30 -10.58 0.15 2.91
N ALA A 31 -10.29 -0.94 3.63
CA ALA A 31 -11.30 -1.78 4.25
C ALA A 31 -12.18 -1.00 5.24
N SER A 32 -11.59 -0.07 6.00
CA SER A 32 -12.34 0.80 6.93
C SER A 32 -13.31 1.76 6.24
N HIS A 33 -13.04 2.13 4.98
CA HIS A 33 -13.92 2.97 4.17
C HIS A 33 -14.96 2.15 3.38
N CYS A 34 -14.56 0.96 2.89
CA CYS A 34 -15.44 0.08 2.14
C CYS A 34 -16.60 -0.47 2.98
N GLU A 35 -16.43 -0.72 4.29
CA GLU A 35 -17.49 -1.30 5.14
C GLU A 35 -18.80 -0.48 5.15
N LYS A 36 -18.74 0.82 4.81
CA LYS A 36 -19.91 1.71 4.71
C LYS A 36 -20.52 1.75 3.32
N ASP A 37 -19.71 1.73 2.26
CA ASP A 37 -20.18 1.67 0.87
C ASP A 37 -19.07 1.16 -0.05
N HIS A 38 -19.26 -0.03 -0.64
CA HIS A 38 -18.26 -0.69 -1.48
C HIS A 38 -18.06 0.01 -2.83
N ARG A 39 -18.92 0.98 -3.20
CA ARG A 39 -18.86 1.68 -4.50
C ARG A 39 -17.98 2.93 -4.49
N THR A 40 -17.58 3.40 -3.32
CA THR A 40 -16.90 4.70 -3.16
C THR A 40 -15.41 4.58 -2.84
N TRP A 41 -14.86 3.37 -2.87
CA TRP A 41 -13.45 3.10 -2.54
C TRP A 41 -12.46 3.96 -3.34
N ASP A 42 -12.77 4.26 -4.61
CA ASP A 42 -11.91 5.04 -5.51
C ASP A 42 -11.79 6.51 -5.08
N ILE A 43 -12.83 7.05 -4.44
CA ILE A 43 -12.86 8.42 -3.91
C ILE A 43 -11.91 8.53 -2.71
N PHE A 44 -11.87 7.50 -1.87
CA PHE A 44 -11.02 7.46 -0.69
C PHE A 44 -9.56 7.13 -1.00
N LEU A 45 -9.28 6.56 -2.18
CA LEU A 45 -7.94 6.14 -2.58
C LEU A 45 -6.92 7.29 -2.50
N GLN A 46 -7.27 8.49 -2.98
CA GLN A 46 -6.35 9.64 -2.91
C GLN A 46 -6.11 10.10 -1.47
N ALA A 47 -7.15 10.11 -0.64
CA ALA A 47 -7.05 10.48 0.76
C ALA A 47 -6.21 9.45 1.54
N ASP A 48 -6.40 8.16 1.28
CA ASP A 48 -5.66 7.07 1.90
C ASP A 48 -4.18 7.08 1.49
N ILE A 49 -3.86 7.37 0.22
CA ILE A 49 -2.47 7.53 -0.24
C ILE A 49 -1.82 8.73 0.44
N PHE A 50 -2.51 9.86 0.55
CA PHE A 50 -1.99 11.04 1.23
C PHE A 50 -1.74 10.76 2.73
N ALA A 51 -2.70 10.12 3.40
CA ALA A 51 -2.57 9.73 4.80
C ALA A 51 -1.43 8.71 4.99
N TYR A 52 -1.25 7.76 4.06
CA TYR A 52 -0.13 6.82 4.09
C TYR A 52 1.22 7.52 3.95
N ASN A 53 1.36 8.45 2.99
CA ASN A 53 2.61 9.18 2.73
C ASN A 53 2.96 10.19 3.84
N THR A 54 1.98 10.65 4.61
CA THR A 54 2.21 11.58 5.75
C THR A 54 2.30 10.88 7.10
N SER A 55 1.92 9.60 7.16
CA SER A 55 1.99 8.80 8.39
C SER A 55 3.41 8.31 8.66
N LEU A 56 3.81 8.41 9.93
CA LEU A 56 5.10 7.90 10.40
C LEU A 56 5.09 6.38 10.38
N GLN A 57 5.97 5.79 9.56
CA GLN A 57 6.15 4.35 9.60
C GLN A 57 6.91 3.97 10.87
N ALA A 58 6.23 3.35 11.84
CA ALA A 58 6.77 3.06 13.18
C ALA A 58 8.13 2.32 13.18
N SER A 59 8.41 1.51 12.16
CA SER A 59 9.68 0.78 12.03
C SER A 59 10.85 1.61 11.52
N LEU A 60 10.58 2.68 10.77
CA LEU A 60 11.60 3.56 10.17
C LEU A 60 11.65 4.93 10.84
N ARG A 61 10.59 5.31 11.59
CA ARG A 61 10.37 6.66 12.16
C ARG A 61 10.51 7.78 11.13
N MET A 62 10.29 7.45 9.86
CA MET A 62 10.21 8.40 8.75
C MET A 62 8.90 8.18 8.00
N THR A 63 8.43 9.25 7.38
CA THR A 63 7.41 9.18 6.33
C THR A 63 8.04 8.61 5.05
N PRO A 64 7.28 7.87 4.24
CA PRO A 64 7.73 7.34 2.95
C PRO A 64 8.35 8.39 2.00
#